data_AF-A0A9P3HA18-F1
#
_entry.id   AF-A0A9P3HA18-F1
#
_cell.length_a   1.000
_cell.length_b   1.000
_cell.length_c   1.000
_cell.angle_alpha   90.00
_cell.angle_beta   90.00
_cell.angle_gamma   90.00
#
_symmetry.space_group_name_H-M   'P 1'
#
loop_
_entity.id
_entity.type
_entity.pdbx_description
1 polymer ?
#
loop_
_entity_poly.entity_id
_entity_poly.type
_entity_poly.pdbx_seq_one_letter_code
_entity_poly.pdbx_strand_id
1 'polypeptide(L)'
;MAASRSKKKSFSPWAAIHAPAPSKLKAHPITPTGYLLITVVFLTWYYNTSLAVKLQCLIGAGLFSCTEYTFYMNTTEDLDGTVSVRPFAGRPGHTTIHQYIMNVFYIPILIHGYHALISSTALRILFFPLNIWVLEIIEGYTIIYLLGYNAAWVYRGWDALFHGTIKLWYIHYWYLMGAALELVVLPHVLPITYTAATILSAIF
;
A
#
# COMPACT_ATOMS: atom_id res chain seq x y z
N MET A 1 14.81 13.35 52.62
CA MET A 1 13.97 13.00 51.45
C MET A 1 14.87 12.90 50.23
N ALA A 2 15.13 11.69 49.73
CA ALA A 2 15.96 11.51 48.53
C ALA A 2 15.11 11.78 47.28
N ALA A 3 15.46 12.83 46.53
CA ALA A 3 14.82 13.15 45.27
C ALA A 3 15.10 12.03 44.25
N SER A 4 14.08 11.25 43.91
CA SER A 4 14.11 10.28 42.81
C SER A 4 14.38 11.02 41.49
N ARG A 5 15.61 10.92 40.98
CA ARG A 5 15.94 11.42 39.63
C ARG A 5 15.22 10.53 38.61
N SER A 6 14.21 11.09 37.96
CA SER A 6 13.59 10.52 36.77
C SER A 6 14.67 10.11 35.76
N LYS A 7 14.83 8.80 35.54
CA LYS A 7 15.72 8.28 34.50
C LYS A 7 15.18 8.77 33.15
N LYS A 8 15.90 9.69 32.50
CA LYS A 8 15.63 10.07 31.11
C LYS A 8 15.58 8.77 30.28
N LYS A 9 14.41 8.43 29.74
CA LYS A 9 14.28 7.32 28.79
C LYS A 9 15.18 7.63 27.60
N SER A 10 16.22 6.81 27.40
CA SER A 10 17.07 6.91 26.23
C SER A 10 16.22 6.61 25.00
N PHE A 11 16.26 7.49 24.00
CA PHE A 11 15.66 7.24 22.70
C PHE A 11 16.27 5.98 22.11
N SER A 12 15.44 5.01 21.75
CA SER A 12 15.84 3.80 21.04
C SER A 12 15.31 3.89 19.60
N PRO A 13 16.18 3.90 18.58
CA PRO A 13 15.74 3.86 17.18
C PRO A 13 14.80 2.68 16.90
N TRP A 14 15.04 1.54 17.54
CA TRP A 14 14.17 0.36 17.45
C TRP A 14 12.76 0.63 17.98
N ALA A 15 12.63 1.39 19.07
CA ALA A 15 11.33 1.77 19.60
C ALA A 15 10.56 2.70 18.64
N ALA A 16 11.28 3.52 17.85
CA ALA A 16 10.66 4.37 16.84
C ALA A 16 10.18 3.55 15.62
N ILE A 17 10.97 2.57 15.16
CA ILE A 17 10.60 1.69 14.04
C ILE A 17 9.40 0.82 14.42
N HIS A 18 9.33 0.31 15.65
CA HIS A 18 8.20 -0.50 16.14
C HIS A 18 7.07 0.32 16.78
N ALA A 19 7.08 1.65 16.64
CA ALA A 19 5.96 2.45 17.12
C ALA A 19 4.66 1.96 16.46
N PRO A 20 3.52 1.92 17.17
CA PRO A 20 2.24 1.59 16.56
C PRO A 20 1.72 2.77 15.73
N ALA A 21 0.81 2.49 14.79
CA ALA A 21 0.09 3.53 14.06
C ALA A 21 -0.61 4.50 15.04
N PRO A 22 -0.63 5.82 14.74
CA PRO A 22 -1.54 6.73 15.42
C PRO A 22 -2.97 6.21 15.31
N SER A 23 -3.74 6.23 16.40
CA SER A 23 -5.12 5.77 16.39
C SER A 23 -6.05 6.81 15.77
N LYS A 24 -7.25 6.38 15.36
CA LYS A 24 -8.30 7.28 14.83
C LYS A 24 -8.68 8.43 15.79
N LEU A 25 -8.40 8.31 17.08
CA LEU A 25 -8.59 9.39 18.06
C LEU A 25 -7.67 10.59 17.81
N LYS A 26 -6.57 10.40 17.08
CA LYS A 26 -5.67 11.47 16.63
C LYS A 26 -6.07 12.06 15.28
N ALA A 27 -7.24 11.68 14.75
CA ALA A 27 -7.70 12.20 13.48
C ALA A 27 -7.84 13.72 13.51
N HIS A 28 -7.45 14.38 12.42
CA HIS A 28 -7.57 15.83 12.25
C HIS A 28 -8.09 16.15 10.84
N PRO A 29 -8.66 17.36 10.62
CA PRO A 29 -8.98 17.81 9.27
C PRO A 29 -7.72 17.91 8.42
N ILE A 30 -7.86 17.75 7.10
CA ILE A 30 -6.77 17.92 6.15
C ILE A 30 -6.29 19.37 6.22
N THR A 31 -4.98 19.57 6.39
CA THR A 31 -4.36 20.89 6.47
C THR A 31 -4.32 21.55 5.09
N PRO A 32 -4.18 22.89 4.97
CA PRO A 32 -4.00 23.55 3.67
C PRO A 32 -2.83 22.99 2.85
N THR A 33 -1.73 22.63 3.50
CA THR A 33 -0.58 21.97 2.87
C THR A 33 -0.90 20.54 2.43
N GLY A 34 -1.80 19.84 3.15
CA GLY A 34 -2.34 18.55 2.73
C GLY A 34 -3.19 18.65 1.45
N TYR A 35 -4.06 19.65 1.35
CA TYR A 35 -4.79 19.91 0.10
C TYR A 35 -3.86 20.24 -1.05
N LEU A 36 -2.82 21.07 -0.81
CA LEU A 36 -1.80 21.36 -1.81
C LEU A 36 -1.10 20.07 -2.30
N LEU A 37 -0.71 19.19 -1.37
CA LEU A 37 -0.12 17.89 -1.71
C LEU A 37 -1.06 17.06 -2.60
N ILE A 38 -2.32 16.92 -2.21
CA ILE A 38 -3.32 16.17 -2.99
C ILE A 38 -3.47 16.76 -4.39
N THR A 39 -3.57 18.09 -4.51
CA THR A 39 -3.67 18.78 -5.79
C THR A 39 -2.44 18.53 -6.66
N VAL A 40 -1.23 18.67 -6.10
CA VAL A 40 0.02 18.45 -6.86
C VAL A 40 0.12 17.00 -7.34
N VAL A 41 -0.16 16.02 -6.47
CA VAL A 41 -0.14 14.60 -6.84
C VAL A 41 -1.18 14.30 -7.91
N PHE A 42 -2.40 14.80 -7.74
CA PHE A 42 -3.48 14.60 -8.72
C PHE A 42 -3.15 15.21 -10.08
N LEU A 43 -2.71 16.47 -10.13
CA LEU A 43 -2.35 17.13 -11.39
C LEU A 43 -1.16 16.44 -12.05
N THR A 44 -0.16 16.05 -11.26
CA THR A 44 1.00 15.31 -11.78
C THR A 44 0.55 13.99 -12.39
N TRP A 45 -0.25 13.19 -11.67
CA TRP A 45 -0.81 11.94 -12.19
C TRP A 45 -1.67 12.18 -13.43
N TYR A 46 -2.55 13.18 -13.42
CA TYR A 46 -3.50 13.44 -14.49
C TYR A 46 -2.80 13.84 -15.79
N TYR A 47 -1.83 14.76 -15.73
CA TYR A 47 -1.16 15.27 -16.92
C TYR A 47 0.00 14.40 -17.41
N ASN A 48 0.63 13.60 -16.54
CA ASN A 48 1.80 12.78 -16.91
C ASN A 48 1.45 11.31 -17.21
N THR A 49 0.19 10.91 -17.18
CA THR A 49 -0.25 9.54 -17.52
C THR A 49 -1.14 9.54 -18.75
N SER A 50 -0.99 8.54 -19.62
CA SER A 50 -1.92 8.34 -20.74
C SER A 50 -3.27 7.80 -20.26
N LEU A 51 -4.31 7.87 -21.10
CA LEU A 51 -5.61 7.27 -20.79
C LEU A 51 -5.50 5.77 -20.46
N ALA A 52 -4.66 5.03 -21.20
CA ALA A 52 -4.40 3.62 -20.92
C ALA A 52 -3.83 3.41 -19.51
N VAL A 53 -2.84 4.21 -19.11
CA VAL A 53 -2.26 4.13 -17.76
C VAL A 53 -3.31 4.47 -16.69
N LYS A 54 -4.17 5.48 -16.91
CA LYS A 54 -5.26 5.79 -15.97
C LYS A 54 -6.22 4.61 -15.80
N LEU A 55 -6.59 3.91 -16.88
CA LEU A 55 -7.42 2.71 -16.81
C LEU A 55 -6.71 1.58 -16.05
N GLN A 56 -5.41 1.40 -16.27
CA GLN A 56 -4.59 0.43 -15.54
C GLN A 56 -4.56 0.73 -14.04
N CYS A 57 -4.49 2.01 -13.66
CA CYS A 57 -4.53 2.44 -12.25
C CYS A 57 -5.84 2.02 -11.58
N LEU A 58 -6.98 2.28 -12.23
CA LEU A 58 -8.31 1.93 -11.70
C LEU A 58 -8.50 0.42 -11.60
N ILE A 59 -8.16 -0.32 -12.68
CA ILE A 59 -8.29 -1.77 -12.73
C ILE A 59 -7.34 -2.42 -11.72
N GLY A 60 -6.08 -2.02 -11.69
CA GLY A 60 -5.11 -2.59 -10.78
C GLY A 60 -5.43 -2.28 -9.31
N ALA A 61 -5.94 -1.08 -8.98
CA ALA A 61 -6.41 -0.79 -7.62
C ALA A 61 -7.60 -1.68 -7.24
N GLY A 62 -8.50 -1.95 -8.20
CA GLY A 62 -9.59 -2.92 -8.03
C GLY A 62 -9.09 -4.35 -7.81
N LEU A 63 -8.14 -4.82 -8.62
CA LEU A 63 -7.52 -6.13 -8.46
C LEU A 63 -6.81 -6.26 -7.11
N PHE A 64 -6.10 -5.23 -6.67
CA PHE A 64 -5.46 -5.19 -5.35
C PHE A 64 -6.50 -5.31 -4.22
N SER A 65 -7.62 -4.60 -4.36
CA SER A 65 -8.73 -4.68 -3.41
C SER A 65 -9.32 -6.10 -3.34
N CYS A 66 -9.46 -6.77 -4.49
CA CYS A 66 -9.88 -8.17 -4.55
C CYS A 66 -8.85 -9.10 -3.89
N THR A 67 -7.57 -8.94 -4.17
CA THR A 67 -6.49 -9.73 -3.56
C THR A 67 -6.48 -9.57 -2.04
N GLU A 68 -6.61 -8.34 -1.54
CA GLU A 68 -6.71 -8.08 -0.11
C GLU A 68 -7.96 -8.71 0.49
N TYR A 69 -9.12 -8.54 -0.14
CA TYR A 69 -10.35 -9.17 0.31
C TYR A 69 -10.19 -10.69 0.42
N THR A 70 -9.63 -11.34 -0.61
CA THR A 70 -9.33 -12.77 -0.59
C THR A 70 -8.36 -13.13 0.53
N PHE A 71 -7.31 -12.34 0.74
CA PHE A 71 -6.33 -12.56 1.81
C PHE A 71 -6.99 -12.51 3.20
N TYR A 72 -7.80 -11.49 3.48
CA TYR A 72 -8.52 -11.36 4.75
C TYR A 72 -9.48 -12.52 4.99
N MET A 73 -10.27 -12.90 3.97
CA MET A 73 -11.22 -14.02 4.06
C MET A 73 -10.56 -15.37 4.31
N ASN A 74 -9.25 -15.48 4.06
CA ASN A 74 -8.46 -16.70 4.26
C ASN A 74 -7.44 -16.60 5.39
N THR A 75 -7.45 -15.52 6.18
CA THR A 75 -6.53 -15.35 7.32
C THR A 75 -7.19 -14.83 8.58
N THR A 76 -6.73 -15.32 9.73
CA THR A 76 -7.02 -14.76 11.05
C THR A 76 -5.79 -14.05 11.59
N GLU A 77 -6.02 -13.07 12.48
CA GLU A 77 -4.94 -12.38 13.20
C GLU A 77 -5.26 -12.44 14.70
N ASP A 78 -4.31 -12.97 15.48
CA ASP A 78 -4.40 -13.05 16.94
C ASP A 78 -4.08 -11.69 17.58
N LEU A 79 -4.33 -11.55 18.90
CA LEU A 79 -4.13 -10.28 19.61
C LEU A 79 -2.68 -9.78 19.60
N ASP A 80 -1.73 -10.71 19.47
CA ASP A 80 -0.30 -10.44 19.36
C ASP A 80 0.14 -10.07 17.93
N GLY A 81 -0.78 -10.05 16.96
CA GLY A 81 -0.52 -9.80 15.55
C GLY A 81 -0.05 -11.02 14.76
N THR A 82 -0.07 -12.23 15.35
CA THR A 82 0.24 -13.46 14.62
C THR A 82 -0.83 -13.74 13.58
N VAL A 83 -0.43 -13.96 12.32
CA VAL A 83 -1.35 -14.22 11.21
C VAL A 83 -1.32 -15.69 10.83
N SER A 84 -2.48 -16.33 10.84
CA SER A 84 -2.66 -17.74 10.49
C SER A 84 -3.57 -17.88 9.28
N VAL A 85 -3.24 -18.82 8.37
CA VAL A 85 -4.10 -19.16 7.24
C VAL A 85 -5.25 -20.03 7.72
N ARG A 86 -6.47 -19.54 7.53
CA ARG A 86 -7.72 -20.25 7.85
C ARG A 86 -8.70 -20.09 6.69
N PRO A 87 -8.66 -21.00 5.70
CA PRO A 87 -9.49 -20.88 4.51
C PRO A 87 -10.98 -20.78 4.88
N PHE A 88 -11.68 -19.79 4.33
CA PHE A 88 -13.12 -19.54 4.54
C PHE A 88 -13.55 -19.26 6.00
N ALA A 89 -12.60 -19.14 6.93
CA ALA A 89 -12.83 -18.80 8.33
C ALA A 89 -11.99 -17.58 8.75
N GLY A 90 -11.62 -16.75 7.76
CA GLY A 90 -10.83 -15.55 7.97
C GLY A 90 -11.65 -14.37 8.46
N ARG A 91 -11.02 -13.20 8.39
CA ARG A 91 -11.59 -11.92 8.80
C ARG A 91 -12.43 -11.33 7.67
N PRO A 92 -13.40 -10.44 7.98
CA PRO A 92 -14.09 -9.66 6.96
C PRO A 92 -13.08 -8.94 6.07
N GLY A 93 -13.18 -9.15 4.76
CA GLY A 93 -12.35 -8.43 3.79
C GLY A 93 -12.68 -6.95 3.81
N HIS A 94 -11.64 -6.12 3.81
CA HIS A 94 -11.78 -4.68 3.87
C HIS A 94 -10.67 -4.01 3.08
N THR A 95 -11.06 -3.15 2.15
CA THR A 95 -10.18 -2.15 1.53
C THR A 95 -10.81 -0.80 1.78
N THR A 96 -10.08 0.12 2.42
CA THR A 96 -10.62 1.47 2.61
C THR A 96 -10.64 2.27 1.31
N ILE A 97 -11.51 3.28 1.25
CA ILE A 97 -11.46 4.26 0.16
C ILE A 97 -10.11 4.96 0.07
N HIS A 98 -9.44 5.19 1.20
CA HIS A 98 -8.09 5.79 1.24
C HIS A 98 -7.08 4.88 0.56
N GLN A 99 -7.06 3.60 0.92
CA GLN A 99 -6.19 2.60 0.30
C GLN A 99 -6.47 2.45 -1.20
N TYR A 100 -7.74 2.42 -1.61
CA TYR A 100 -8.09 2.37 -3.03
C TYR A 100 -7.54 3.58 -3.79
N ILE A 101 -7.74 4.79 -3.26
CA ILE A 101 -7.24 6.03 -3.89
C ILE A 101 -5.71 6.04 -3.95
N MET A 102 -5.03 5.64 -2.88
CA MET A 102 -3.56 5.62 -2.86
C MET A 102 -3.01 4.61 -3.88
N ASN A 103 -3.60 3.41 -3.95
CA ASN A 103 -3.29 2.42 -4.97
C ASN A 103 -3.44 3.01 -6.39
N VAL A 104 -4.53 3.74 -6.69
CA VAL A 104 -4.72 4.40 -8.00
C VAL A 104 -3.55 5.31 -8.36
N PHE A 105 -3.06 6.12 -7.41
CA PHE A 105 -1.93 7.02 -7.68
C PHE A 105 -0.59 6.29 -7.76
N TYR A 106 -0.44 5.16 -7.08
CA TYR A 106 0.84 4.47 -6.99
C TYR A 106 1.05 3.43 -8.10
N ILE A 107 0.00 2.89 -8.72
CA ILE A 107 0.11 1.91 -9.82
C ILE A 107 1.13 2.32 -10.90
N PRO A 108 1.21 3.59 -11.37
CA PRO A 108 2.21 3.98 -12.35
C PRO A 108 3.65 3.71 -11.89
N ILE A 109 3.93 3.92 -10.60
CA ILE A 109 5.24 3.67 -9.99
C ILE A 109 5.44 2.17 -9.80
N LEU A 110 4.43 1.47 -9.25
CA LEU A 110 4.47 0.03 -8.97
C LEU A 110 4.74 -0.81 -10.21
N ILE A 111 4.17 -0.42 -11.36
CA ILE A 111 4.28 -1.16 -12.62
C ILE A 111 5.33 -0.50 -13.52
N HIS A 112 5.06 0.70 -14.03
CA HIS A 112 5.88 1.30 -15.09
C HIS A 112 7.24 1.76 -14.57
N GLY A 113 7.27 2.44 -13.42
CA GLY A 113 8.51 2.84 -12.76
C GLY A 113 9.38 1.63 -12.40
N TYR A 114 8.76 0.59 -11.83
CA TYR A 114 9.45 -0.64 -11.47
C TYR A 114 10.04 -1.39 -12.67
N HIS A 115 9.31 -1.46 -13.78
CA HIS A 115 9.81 -2.04 -15.04
C HIS A 115 10.93 -1.24 -15.68
N ALA A 116 10.88 0.09 -15.58
CA ALA A 116 11.95 0.95 -16.08
C ALA A 116 13.24 0.77 -15.27
N LEU A 117 13.14 0.47 -13.97
CA LEU A 117 14.29 0.26 -13.08
C LEU A 117 14.87 -1.15 -13.18
N ILE A 118 14.03 -2.19 -13.35
CA ILE A 118 14.45 -3.59 -13.32
C ILE A 118 13.93 -4.30 -14.56
N SER A 119 14.82 -4.55 -15.54
CA SER A 119 14.42 -5.16 -16.82
C SER A 119 14.14 -6.66 -16.73
N SER A 120 14.74 -7.39 -15.77
CA SER A 120 14.56 -8.84 -15.61
C SER A 120 13.28 -9.17 -14.86
N THR A 121 12.41 -9.98 -15.48
CA THR A 121 11.17 -10.49 -14.86
C THR A 121 11.45 -11.23 -13.55
N ALA A 122 12.48 -12.09 -13.52
CA ALA A 122 12.81 -12.85 -12.31
C ALA A 122 13.23 -11.92 -11.15
N LEU A 123 14.02 -10.87 -11.45
CA LEU A 123 14.40 -9.88 -10.43
C LEU A 123 13.21 -9.03 -10.00
N ARG A 124 12.28 -8.71 -10.90
CA ARG A 124 11.05 -7.99 -10.53
C ARG A 124 10.18 -8.81 -9.57
N ILE A 125 10.04 -10.11 -9.78
CA ILE A 125 9.35 -11.00 -8.83
C ILE A 125 10.12 -11.06 -7.50
N LEU A 126 11.45 -11.22 -7.54
CA LEU A 126 12.29 -11.35 -6.35
C LEU A 126 12.29 -10.07 -5.48
N PHE A 127 12.30 -8.89 -6.10
CA PHE A 127 12.29 -7.62 -5.37
C PHE A 127 10.88 -7.05 -5.15
N PHE A 128 9.84 -7.78 -5.56
CA PHE A 128 8.47 -7.31 -5.42
C PHE A 128 8.06 -7.01 -3.96
N PRO A 129 8.45 -7.83 -2.95
CA PRO A 129 8.15 -7.49 -1.56
C PRO A 129 8.74 -6.14 -1.11
N LEU A 130 9.95 -5.81 -1.57
CA LEU A 130 10.57 -4.52 -1.27
C LEU A 130 9.80 -3.37 -1.93
N ASN A 131 9.36 -3.56 -3.18
CA ASN A 131 8.54 -2.59 -3.90
C ASN A 131 7.22 -2.30 -3.16
N ILE A 132 6.56 -3.33 -2.63
CA ILE A 132 5.33 -3.19 -1.84
C ILE A 132 5.59 -2.55 -0.47
N TRP A 133 6.67 -2.90 0.25
CA TRP A 133 6.95 -2.24 1.53
C TRP A 133 7.29 -0.76 1.36
N VAL A 134 8.00 -0.39 0.29
CA VAL A 134 8.25 1.03 -0.03
C VAL A 134 6.94 1.76 -0.33
N LEU A 135 6.06 1.14 -1.12
CA LEU A 135 4.69 1.63 -1.36
C LEU A 135 3.98 1.88 -0.03
N GLU A 136 3.86 0.85 0.80
CA GLU A 136 3.11 0.91 2.04
C GLU A 136 3.64 2.02 2.93
N ILE A 137 4.96 2.14 3.08
CA ILE A 137 5.60 3.21 3.86
C ILE A 137 5.19 4.59 3.35
N ILE A 138 5.33 4.84 2.04
CA ILE A 138 5.02 6.15 1.44
C ILE A 138 3.54 6.46 1.62
N GLU A 139 2.66 5.51 1.31
CA GLU A 139 1.22 5.71 1.38
C GLU A 139 0.75 5.87 2.83
N GLY A 140 1.23 5.03 3.74
CA GLY A 140 0.88 5.07 5.16
C GLY A 140 1.28 6.38 5.83
N TYR A 141 2.50 6.89 5.57
CA TYR A 141 2.91 8.20 6.10
C TYR A 141 2.17 9.36 5.43
N THR A 142 1.82 9.24 4.15
CA THR A 142 0.98 10.23 3.47
C THR A 142 -0.40 10.31 4.12
N ILE A 143 -1.04 9.17 4.38
CA ILE A 143 -2.34 9.12 5.05
C ILE A 143 -2.25 9.65 6.49
N ILE A 144 -1.21 9.26 7.26
CA ILE A 144 -0.98 9.79 8.61
C ILE A 144 -0.81 11.31 8.58
N TYR A 145 -0.09 11.86 7.61
CA TYR A 145 0.08 13.29 7.46
C TYR A 145 -1.24 14.01 7.12
N LEU A 146 -2.05 13.41 6.24
CA LEU A 146 -3.31 14.02 5.79
C LEU A 146 -4.42 13.93 6.85
N LEU A 147 -4.51 12.81 7.56
CA LEU A 147 -5.65 12.48 8.41
C LEU A 147 -5.31 12.37 9.90
N GLY A 148 -4.04 12.29 10.28
CA GLY A 148 -3.59 12.10 11.66
C GLY A 148 -3.56 10.64 12.13
N TYR A 149 -3.96 9.69 11.28
CA TYR A 149 -3.91 8.24 11.55
C TYR A 149 -3.79 7.44 10.24
N ASN A 150 -3.33 6.19 10.31
CA ASN A 150 -3.28 5.32 9.13
C ASN A 150 -4.64 4.63 8.94
N ALA A 151 -5.38 5.03 7.91
CA ALA A 151 -6.67 4.44 7.57
C ALA A 151 -6.57 3.21 6.66
N ALA A 152 -5.42 2.96 6.02
CA ALA A 152 -5.26 1.86 5.08
C ALA A 152 -4.82 0.57 5.77
N TRP A 153 -3.64 0.60 6.41
CA TRP A 153 -3.05 -0.59 7.03
C TRP A 153 -2.64 -0.31 8.46
N VAL A 154 -3.03 -1.19 9.36
CA VAL A 154 -2.64 -1.13 10.77
C VAL A 154 -2.21 -2.52 11.20
N TYR A 155 -0.97 -2.86 10.89
CA TYR A 155 -0.38 -4.13 11.27
C TYR A 155 0.07 -4.12 12.73
N ARG A 156 -0.02 -5.31 13.35
CA ARG A 156 0.40 -5.54 14.73
C ARG A 156 1.43 -6.66 14.77
N GLY A 157 2.09 -6.76 15.92
CA GLY A 157 3.08 -7.79 16.22
C GLY A 157 4.51 -7.32 16.10
N TRP A 158 5.44 -8.21 16.44
CA TRP A 158 6.87 -7.90 16.51
C TRP A 158 7.49 -7.62 15.14
N ASP A 159 6.88 -8.11 14.07
CA ASP A 159 7.32 -7.96 12.69
C ASP A 159 6.60 -6.81 11.94
N ALA A 160 5.79 -6.04 12.66
CA ALA A 160 5.18 -4.81 12.18
C ALA A 160 6.16 -3.63 12.38
N LEU A 161 6.47 -2.92 11.31
CA LEU A 161 7.45 -1.82 11.30
C LEU A 161 6.82 -0.53 10.77
N PHE A 162 7.48 0.59 11.06
CA PHE A 162 7.16 1.95 10.60
C PHE A 162 5.72 2.36 10.91
N HIS A 163 5.37 2.46 12.19
CA HIS A 163 3.99 2.79 12.58
C HIS A 163 2.97 1.71 12.18
N GLY A 164 3.41 0.45 12.14
CA GLY A 164 2.58 -0.68 11.72
C GLY A 164 2.13 -0.58 10.27
N THR A 165 2.87 0.15 9.44
CA THR A 165 2.55 0.36 8.03
C THR A 165 2.99 -0.82 7.17
N ILE A 166 4.04 -1.55 7.57
CA ILE A 166 4.45 -2.80 6.89
C ILE A 166 4.44 -3.98 7.86
N LYS A 167 4.25 -5.18 7.32
CA LYS A 167 4.40 -6.44 8.04
C LYS A 167 5.35 -7.38 7.30
N LEU A 168 6.45 -7.77 7.96
CA LEU A 168 7.48 -8.59 7.31
C LEU A 168 6.98 -10.00 6.98
N TRP A 169 6.09 -10.57 7.80
CA TRP A 169 5.51 -11.88 7.56
C TRP A 169 4.82 -11.97 6.19
N TYR A 170 4.30 -10.86 5.64
CA TYR A 170 3.57 -10.87 4.36
C TYR A 170 4.45 -11.04 3.12
N ILE A 171 5.77 -11.19 3.27
CA ILE A 171 6.72 -11.38 2.18
C ILE A 171 6.31 -12.48 1.18
N HIS A 172 5.72 -13.58 1.66
CA HIS A 172 5.31 -14.69 0.80
C HIS A 172 4.09 -14.35 -0.07
N TYR A 173 3.14 -13.57 0.44
CA TYR A 173 2.03 -13.05 -0.36
C TYR A 173 2.53 -12.08 -1.41
N TRP A 174 3.53 -11.26 -1.07
CA TRP A 174 4.15 -10.35 -2.03
C TRP A 174 4.89 -11.09 -3.15
N TYR A 175 5.58 -12.19 -2.86
CA TYR A 175 6.13 -13.03 -3.93
C TYR A 175 5.05 -13.60 -4.86
N LEU A 176 3.95 -14.11 -4.30
CA LEU A 176 2.83 -14.63 -5.10
C LEU A 176 2.18 -13.52 -5.94
N MET A 177 2.00 -12.34 -5.37
CA MET A 177 1.42 -11.19 -6.07
C MET A 177 2.36 -10.67 -7.17
N GLY A 178 3.67 -10.62 -6.92
CA GLY A 178 4.67 -10.26 -7.93
C GLY A 178 4.68 -11.24 -9.09
N ALA A 179 4.63 -12.55 -8.82
CA ALA A 179 4.52 -13.56 -9.85
C ALA A 179 3.20 -13.45 -10.64
N ALA A 180 2.07 -13.24 -9.95
CA ALA A 180 0.78 -13.04 -10.60
C ALA A 180 0.75 -11.78 -11.48
N LEU A 181 1.34 -10.69 -11.00
CA LEU A 181 1.49 -9.46 -11.78
C LEU A 181 2.26 -9.75 -13.07
N GLU A 182 3.48 -10.26 -12.95
CA GLU A 182 4.40 -10.45 -14.08
C GLU A 182 3.94 -11.50 -15.09
N LEU A 183 3.37 -12.62 -14.61
CA LEU A 183 3.08 -13.78 -15.44
C LEU A 183 1.63 -13.81 -15.93
N VAL A 184 0.72 -13.08 -15.29
CA VAL A 184 -0.71 -13.11 -15.61
C VAL A 184 -1.25 -11.72 -15.93
N VAL A 185 -1.11 -10.76 -15.01
CA VAL A 185 -1.74 -9.45 -15.18
C VAL A 185 -1.11 -8.66 -16.31
N LEU A 186 0.22 -8.54 -16.36
CA LEU A 186 0.88 -7.75 -17.39
C LEU A 186 0.69 -8.31 -18.80
N PRO A 187 0.84 -9.64 -19.05
CA PRO A 187 0.64 -10.18 -20.40
C PRO A 187 -0.81 -10.11 -20.89
N HIS A 188 -1.80 -10.15 -19.99
CA HIS A 188 -3.20 -10.31 -20.37
C HIS A 188 -4.08 -9.08 -20.11
N VAL A 189 -3.87 -8.36 -19.00
CA VAL A 189 -4.70 -7.22 -18.61
C VAL A 189 -4.19 -5.92 -19.25
N LEU A 190 -2.88 -5.70 -19.32
CA LEU A 190 -2.34 -4.46 -19.93
C LEU A 190 -2.80 -4.27 -21.39
N PRO A 191 -2.71 -5.27 -22.29
CA PRO A 191 -3.12 -5.07 -23.68
C PRO A 191 -4.59 -4.65 -23.81
N ILE A 192 -5.47 -5.19 -22.96
CA ILE A 192 -6.90 -4.84 -22.93
C ILE A 192 -7.08 -3.35 -22.61
N THR A 193 -6.31 -2.80 -21.67
CA THR A 193 -6.39 -1.37 -21.32
C THR A 193 -5.96 -0.45 -22.46
N TYR A 194 -4.97 -0.85 -23.27
CA TYR A 194 -4.58 -0.09 -24.47
C TYR A 194 -5.68 -0.13 -25.53
N THR A 195 -6.25 -1.30 -25.79
CA THR A 195 -7.38 -1.44 -26.73
C THR A 195 -8.57 -0.58 -26.28
N ALA A 196 -8.92 -0.64 -25.00
CA ALA A 196 -10.02 0.16 -24.44
C ALA A 196 -9.74 1.68 -24.56
N ALA A 197 -8.51 2.12 -24.26
CA ALA A 197 -8.13 3.52 -24.38
C ALA A 197 -8.23 4.03 -25.83
N THR A 198 -7.83 3.21 -26.80
CA THR A 198 -7.96 3.54 -28.23
C THR A 198 -9.42 3.69 -28.64
N ILE A 199 -10.30 2.78 -28.20
CA ILE A 199 -11.75 2.87 -28.49
C ILE A 199 -12.35 4.13 -27.88
N LEU A 200 -12.06 4.41 -26.60
CA LEU A 200 -12.61 5.58 -25.91
C LEU A 200 -12.15 6.90 -26.54
N SER A 201 -10.89 6.98 -26.97
CA SER A 201 -10.33 8.17 -27.62
C SER A 201 -10.89 8.40 -29.03
N ALA A 202 -11.54 7.40 -29.63
CA ALA A 202 -12.22 7.55 -30.92
C ALA A 202 -13.67 8.03 -30.77
N ILE A 203 -14.25 7.93 -29.57
CA ILE A 203 -15.64 8.29 -29.28
C ILE A 203 -15.75 9.72 -28.74
N PHE A 204 -14.79 10.15 -27.92
CA PHE A 204 -14.75 11.45 -27.25
C PHE A 204 -13.63 12.32 -27.79
#